data_AF-A0A7D4BP30-F1
#
_entry.id   AF-A0A7D4BP30-F1
#
_cell.length_a   1.000
_cell.length_b   1.000
_cell.length_c   1.000
_cell.angle_alpha   90.00
_cell.angle_beta   90.00
_cell.angle_gamma   90.00
#
_symmetry.space_group_name_H-M   'P 1'
#
loop_
_entity.id
_entity.type
_entity.pdbx_description
1 polymer ?
#
loop_
_entity_poly.entity_id
_entity_poly.type
_entity_poly.pdbx_seq_one_letter_code
_entity_poly.pdbx_strand_id
1 'polypeptide(L)' 'MKVLRLPQKLLNPITLPGMGRSLEINGLDTGSRNRIQEAFSKRELFIEWEEKPGTRDQVVNLWPDPHDPGRITLFIK' A
#
# COMPACT_ATOMS: atom_id res chain seq x y z
N MET A 1 -9.40 -7.16 9.04
CA MET A 1 -7.96 -7.21 8.69
C MET A 1 -7.72 -7.64 7.24
N LYS A 2 -7.03 -6.82 6.44
CA LYS A 2 -6.65 -7.08 5.04
C LYS A 2 -5.12 -7.01 4.87
N VAL A 3 -4.54 -8.00 4.19
CA VAL A 3 -3.10 -8.06 3.90
C VAL A 3 -2.90 -8.05 2.39
N LEU A 4 -2.08 -7.13 1.90
CA LEU A 4 -1.60 -7.10 0.51
C LEU A 4 -0.24 -7.78 0.45
N ARG A 5 -0.11 -8.78 -0.42
CA ARG A 5 1.19 -9.41 -0.69
C ARG A 5 1.85 -8.68 -1.84
N LEU A 6 3.01 -8.10 -1.57
CA LEU A 6 3.71 -7.24 -2.52
C LEU A 6 5.20 -7.56 -2.50
N PRO A 7 5.89 -7.49 -3.65
CA PRO A 7 7.34 -7.65 -3.69
C PRO A 7 8.04 -6.39 -3.17
N GLN A 8 9.14 -6.55 -2.44
CA GLN A 8 9.92 -5.43 -1.88
C GLN A 8 10.51 -4.51 -2.95
N LYS A 9 10.66 -4.97 -4.20
CA LYS A 9 11.12 -4.13 -5.31
C LYS A 9 10.22 -2.91 -5.59
N LEU A 10 8.98 -2.92 -5.10
CA LEU A 10 8.06 -1.77 -5.20
C LEU A 10 8.33 -0.70 -4.15
N LEU A 11 9.15 -0.98 -3.13
CA LEU A 11 9.54 0.03 -2.15
C LEU A 11 10.37 1.09 -2.83
N ASN A 12 9.91 2.33 -2.68
CA ASN A 12 10.73 3.48 -3.02
C ASN A 12 11.94 3.51 -2.07
N PRO A 13 13.18 3.56 -2.59
CA PRO A 13 14.38 3.65 -1.77
C PRO A 13 14.45 4.96 -0.96
N ILE A 14 13.70 5.98 -1.39
CA ILE A 14 13.64 7.27 -0.71
C ILE A 14 12.56 7.21 0.37
N THR A 15 12.95 7.48 1.62
CA THR A 15 12.02 7.68 2.72
C THR A 15 11.59 9.14 2.73
N LEU A 16 10.28 9.38 2.69
CA LEU A 16 9.73 10.73 2.73
C LEU A 16 9.68 11.23 4.18
N PRO A 17 10.27 12.41 4.49
CA PRO A 17 10.25 12.96 5.84
C PRO A 17 8.83 13.04 6.39
N GLY A 18 8.60 12.41 7.55
CA GLY A 18 7.29 12.38 8.22
C GLY A 18 6.27 11.37 7.65
N MET A 19 6.48 10.81 6.47
CA MET A 19 5.53 9.88 5.80
C MET A 19 6.02 8.43 5.73
N GLY A 20 7.33 8.20 5.90
CA GLY A 20 7.90 6.85 5.88
C GLY A 20 8.27 6.37 4.47
N ARG A 21 8.28 5.05 4.28
CA ARG A 21 8.58 4.42 2.99
C ARG A 21 7.30 4.36 2.17
N SER A 22 7.39 4.62 0.88
CA SER A 22 6.25 4.55 -0.04
C SER A 22 6.40 3.40 -1.02
N LEU A 23 5.28 2.90 -1.53
CA LEU A 23 5.25 1.98 -2.66
C LEU A 23 4.05 2.32 -3.56
N GLU A 24 4.18 2.05 -4.85
CA GLU A 24 3.12 2.27 -5.83
C GLU A 24 2.52 0.94 -6.26
N ILE A 25 1.19 0.86 -6.26
CA ILE A 25 0.43 -0.26 -6.80
C ILE A 25 -0.29 0.24 -8.04
N ASN A 26 -0.11 -0.48 -9.15
CA ASN A 26 -0.66 -0.16 -10.46
C ASN A 26 -1.62 -1.26 -10.92
N GLY A 27 -2.48 -0.92 -11.90
CA GLY A 27 -3.38 -1.89 -12.54
C GLY A 27 -4.50 -2.40 -11.63
N LEU A 28 -4.88 -1.63 -10.61
CA LEU A 28 -6.01 -1.97 -9.74
C LEU A 28 -7.34 -1.78 -10.48
N ASP A 29 -8.19 -2.79 -10.46
CA ASP A 29 -9.59 -2.62 -10.82
C ASP A 29 -10.35 -1.82 -9.75
N THR A 30 -11.49 -1.24 -10.13
CA THR A 30 -12.35 -0.45 -9.23
C THR A 30 -12.73 -1.19 -7.96
N GLY A 31 -13.00 -2.50 -8.05
CA GLY A 31 -13.36 -3.33 -6.90
C GLY A 31 -12.19 -3.50 -5.94
N SER A 32 -11.01 -3.79 -6.46
CA SER A 32 -9.77 -3.89 -5.65
C SER A 32 -9.44 -2.57 -4.96
N ARG A 33 -9.52 -1.45 -5.69
CA ARG A 33 -9.33 -0.11 -5.12
C ARG A 33 -10.29 0.16 -3.95
N ASN A 34 -11.59 -0.08 -4.13
CA ASN A 34 -12.59 0.17 -3.09
C ASN A 34 -12.31 -0.66 -1.83
N ARG A 35 -11.94 -1.94 -1.99
CA ARG A 35 -11.58 -2.81 -0.86
C ARG A 35 -10.33 -2.33 -0.12
N ILE A 36 -9.33 -1.82 -0.84
CA ILE A 36 -8.12 -1.25 -0.24
C ILE A 36 -8.47 0.00 0.57
N GLN A 37 -9.25 0.91 -0.01
CA GLN A 37 -9.68 2.14 0.66
C GLN A 37 -10.53 1.86 1.90
N GLU A 38 -11.44 0.88 1.82
CA GLU A 38 -12.25 0.44 2.97
C GLU A 38 -11.40 -0.18 4.08
N ALA A 39 -10.44 -1.05 3.74
CA ALA A 39 -9.54 -1.62 4.72
C ALA A 39 -8.67 -0.55 5.39
N PHE A 40 -8.22 0.45 4.62
CA PHE A 40 -7.45 1.58 5.13
C PHE A 40 -8.29 2.44 6.09
N SER A 41 -9.54 2.77 5.75
CA SER A 41 -10.41 3.58 6.62
C SER A 41 -10.70 2.91 7.95
N LYS A 42 -10.70 1.57 7.99
CA LYS A 42 -10.83 0.76 9.21
C LYS A 42 -9.50 0.58 9.98
N ARG A 43 -8.38 1.14 9.50
CA ARG A 43 -7.01 0.93 10.02
C ARG A 43 -6.56 -0.53 10.01
N GLU A 44 -7.11 -1.31 9.10
CA GLU A 44 -6.94 -2.75 9.00
C GLU A 44 -6.12 -3.18 7.77
N LEU A 45 -5.44 -2.24 7.10
CA LEU A 45 -4.64 -2.51 5.91
C LEU A 45 -3.16 -2.72 6.25
N PHE A 46 -2.64 -3.88 5.86
CA PHE A 46 -1.25 -4.29 6.06
C PHE A 46 -0.63 -4.78 4.76
N ILE A 47 0.69 -4.74 4.69
CA ILE A 47 1.50 -5.30 3.60
C ILE A 47 2.32 -6.46 4.17
N GLU A 48 2.33 -7.58 3.46
CA GLU A 48 3.24 -8.71 3.70
C GLU A 48 4.19 -8.83 2.51
N TRP A 49 5.48 -8.91 2.77
CA TRP A 49 6.48 -9.00 1.73
C TRP A 49 6.62 -10.43 1.22
N GLU A 50 6.64 -10.61 -0.09
CA GLU A 50 6.87 -11.92 -0.72
C GLU A 50 8.20 -12.54 -0.29
N GLU A 51 9.23 -11.70 -0.13
CA GLU A 51 10.58 -12.11 0.24
C GLU A 51 10.75 -12.37 1.74
N LYS A 52 9.82 -11.87 2.58
CA LYS A 52 9.86 -12.01 4.05
C LYS A 52 8.48 -12.44 4.57
N PRO A 53 8.04 -13.67 4.26
CA PRO A 53 6.74 -14.16 4.69
C PRO A 53 6.60 -14.09 6.21
N GLY A 54 5.45 -13.62 6.69
CA GLY A 54 5.18 -13.41 8.11
C GLY A 54 5.59 -12.04 8.67
N THR A 55 6.40 -11.26 7.95
CA THR A 55 6.65 -9.85 8.29
C THR A 55 5.54 -8.99 7.70
N ARG A 56 4.86 -8.21 8.56
CA ARG A 56 3.75 -7.35 8.16
C ARG A 56 4.00 -5.90 8.55
N ASP A 57 3.89 -5.00 7.58
CA ASP A 57 3.97 -3.56 7.78
C ASP A 57 2.57 -2.95 7.69
N GLN A 58 2.21 -2.10 8.65
CA GLN A 58 0.91 -1.40 8.61
C GLN A 58 0.98 -0.23 7.63
N VAL A 59 -0.06 -0.07 6.82
CA VAL A 59 -0.19 1.09 5.95
C VAL A 59 -0.63 2.29 6.80
N VAL A 60 0.22 3.31 6.86
CA VAL A 60 0.00 4.53 7.66
C VAL A 60 -0.64 5.65 6.87
N ASN A 61 -0.48 5.65 5.55
CA ASN A 61 -1.15 6.60 4.66
C ASN A 61 -1.41 5.97 3.30
N LEU A 62 -2.39 6.51 2.58
CA LEU A 62 -2.79 6.08 1.24
C LEU A 62 -3.08 7.31 0.39
N TRP A 63 -2.47 7.36 -0.80
CA TRP A 63 -2.73 8.40 -1.79
C TRP A 63 -3.23 7.74 -3.10
N PRO A 64 -4.50 7.92 -3.48
CA PRO A 64 -4.99 7.49 -4.78
C PRO A 64 -4.60 8.49 -5.86
N ASP A 65 -4.09 8.02 -7.00
CA ASP A 65 -3.72 8.91 -8.09
C ASP A 65 -4.97 9.59 -8.70
N PRO A 66 -5.00 10.93 -8.86
CA PRO A 66 -6.14 11.65 -9.41
C PRO A 66 -6.29 11.50 -10.95
N HIS A 67 -5.24 11.08 -11.64
CA HIS A 67 -5.17 10.92 -13.10
C HIS A 67 -5.26 9.46 -13.55
N ASP A 68 -4.88 8.50 -12.70
CA ASP A 68 -5.01 7.06 -12.98
C ASP A 68 -5.78 6.35 -11.86
N PRO A 69 -7.06 5.99 -12.09
CA PRO A 69 -7.86 5.37 -11.04
C PRO A 69 -7.39 3.97 -10.63
N GLY A 70 -6.53 3.33 -11.43
CA GLY A 70 -5.91 2.04 -11.12
C GLY A 70 -4.58 2.15 -10.38
N ARG A 71 -4.15 3.37 -10.02
CA ARG A 71 -2.89 3.63 -9.31
C ARG A 71 -3.13 4.17 -7.91
N ILE A 72 -2.44 3.58 -6.93
CA ILE A 72 -2.47 4.02 -5.53
C ILE A 72 -1.06 3.94 -4.97
N THR A 73 -0.63 4.99 -4.27
CA THR A 73 0.59 5.00 -3.46
C THR A 73 0.24 4.67 -2.01
N LEU A 74 0.90 3.67 -1.44
CA LEU A 74 0.79 3.33 -0.02
C LEU A 74 2.05 3.78 0.72
N PHE A 75 1.87 4.20 1.97
CA PHE A 75 2.95 4.58 2.85
C PHE A 75 2.97 3.68 4.07
N ILE A 76 4.16 3.25 4.47
CA ILE A 76 4.42 2.40 5.63
C ILE A 76 5.51 3.02 6.50
N LYS A 77 5.52 2.67 7.79
CA LYS A 77 6.66 2.93 8.68
C LYS A 77 7.47 1.65 8.81
#